data_AF-A0A382U7I4-F1
#
_entry.id   AF-A0A382U7I4-F1
#
_cell.length_a   1.000
_cell.length_b   1.000
_cell.length_c   1.000
_cell.angle_alpha   90.00
_cell.angle_beta   90.00
_cell.angle_gamma   90.00
#
_symmetry.space_group_name_H-M   'P 1'
#
loop_
_entity.id
_entity.type
_entity.pdbx_description
1 polymer ?
#
loop_
_entity_poly.entity_id
_entity_poly.type
_entity_poly.pdbx_seq_one_letter_code
_entity_poly.pdbx_strand_id
1 'polypeptide(L)'
;TYINVNVMFHSDEEYFNECLELCRRLDKGNVSFVPRIIGEIESSGLDGKPIDKEFHSYSASQLERLDEYYAEMRKGKAPSKASVKVNPPKVDDKPIVAMATNKTRNEIGRPCCGKVFFNTLTEENFDNVVSVTPAFRSALEWEETQFLRTSKFKDWYCLVHLYLPHLQHETRMIYAHQTCQATTNRHRQGPLCTIETFDEYIDKIDAGNIPIMQCPNMQCNCGLCTPKSKYLPIVEEMVKEIFPMKKSMEGQQTRQRRQETKKIMRELRQDV
;
A
#
# COMPACT_ATOMS: atom_id res chain seq x y z
N THR A 1 -8.90 -6.61 9.82
CA THR A 1 -8.02 -5.96 8.84
C THR A 1 -6.63 -6.51 9.01
N TYR A 2 -6.08 -7.12 7.98
CA TYR A 2 -4.71 -7.66 7.99
C TYR A 2 -3.74 -6.50 7.71
N ILE A 3 -2.98 -6.08 8.72
CA ILE A 3 -1.93 -5.06 8.55
C ILE A 3 -0.63 -5.81 8.29
N ASN A 4 -0.01 -5.55 7.13
CA ASN A 4 1.30 -6.06 6.79
C ASN A 4 2.19 -4.89 6.37
N VAL A 5 3.36 -4.78 7.00
CA VAL A 5 4.29 -3.68 6.76
C VAL A 5 5.42 -4.16 5.84
N ASN A 6 5.67 -3.48 4.72
CA ASN A 6 6.92 -3.69 4.00
C ASN A 6 7.98 -2.75 4.59
N VAL A 7 9.02 -3.32 5.21
CA VAL A 7 10.14 -2.54 5.74
C VAL A 7 11.20 -2.46 4.65
N MET A 8 11.32 -1.31 4.02
CA MET A 8 12.28 -1.07 2.95
C MET A 8 13.60 -0.59 3.56
N PHE A 9 14.67 -1.36 3.42
CA PHE A 9 15.96 -1.10 4.05
C PHE A 9 16.74 -0.05 3.26
N HIS A 10 17.22 0.98 3.94
CA HIS A 10 18.17 1.93 3.36
C HIS A 10 19.60 1.35 3.43
N SER A 11 20.50 1.76 2.53
CA SER A 11 21.89 1.26 2.44
C SER A 11 22.87 2.00 3.33
N ASP A 12 22.50 3.20 3.79
CA ASP A 12 23.23 3.88 4.87
C ASP A 12 23.25 3.01 6.13
N GLU A 13 24.40 2.95 6.77
CA GLU A 13 24.66 2.05 7.89
C GLU A 13 23.79 2.32 9.12
N GLU A 14 23.53 3.59 9.43
CA GLU A 14 22.71 3.96 10.59
C GLU A 14 21.25 3.60 10.33
N TYR A 15 20.73 3.95 9.15
CA TYR A 15 19.35 3.63 8.77
C TYR A 15 19.13 2.13 8.55
N PHE A 16 20.14 1.39 8.08
CA PHE A 16 20.07 -0.06 7.97
C PHE A 16 19.85 -0.71 9.34
N ASN A 17 20.61 -0.27 10.35
CA ASN A 17 20.45 -0.73 11.72
C ASN A 17 19.09 -0.32 12.31
N GLU A 18 18.61 0.88 12.01
CA GLU A 18 17.27 1.31 12.40
C GLU A 18 16.19 0.41 11.77
N CYS A 19 16.34 0.02 10.50
CA CYS A 19 15.42 -0.90 9.82
C CYS A 19 15.41 -2.29 10.50
N LEU A 20 16.57 -2.82 10.91
CA LEU A 20 16.65 -4.06 11.68
C LEU A 20 15.93 -3.93 13.03
N GLU A 21 16.15 -2.83 13.74
CA GLU A 21 15.50 -2.59 15.03
C GLU A 21 13.98 -2.43 14.87
N LEU A 22 13.53 -1.77 13.81
CA LEU A 22 12.11 -1.70 13.46
C LEU A 22 11.54 -3.10 13.21
N CYS A 23 12.24 -3.96 12.47
CA CYS A 23 11.82 -5.34 12.26
C CYS A 23 11.65 -6.10 13.59
N ARG A 24 12.64 -5.99 14.50
CA ARG A 24 12.57 -6.60 15.84
C ARG A 24 11.39 -6.05 16.66
N ARG A 25 11.13 -4.75 16.59
CA ARG A 25 9.99 -4.12 17.27
C ARG A 25 8.65 -4.60 16.73
N LEU A 26 8.53 -4.75 15.41
CA LEU A 26 7.31 -5.28 14.77
C LEU A 26 7.09 -6.75 15.15
N ASP A 27 8.14 -7.56 15.20
CA ASP A 27 8.08 -8.95 15.64
C ASP A 27 7.64 -9.07 17.11
N LYS A 28 8.27 -8.29 18.01
CA LYS A 28 7.87 -8.19 19.42
C LYS A 28 6.42 -7.73 19.58
N GLY A 29 5.94 -6.87 18.69
CA GLY A 29 4.57 -6.38 18.64
C GLY A 29 3.57 -7.34 17.97
N ASN A 30 4.02 -8.50 17.48
CA ASN A 30 3.22 -9.47 16.71
C ASN A 30 2.52 -8.83 15.49
N VAL A 31 3.20 -7.88 14.83
CA VAL A 31 2.75 -7.24 13.59
C VAL A 31 3.33 -7.99 12.41
N SER A 32 2.54 -8.29 11.38
CA SER A 32 3.09 -8.89 10.16
C SER A 32 3.94 -7.88 9.41
N PHE A 33 5.12 -8.29 8.94
CA PHE A 33 5.94 -7.47 8.07
C PHE A 33 6.80 -8.31 7.12
N VAL A 34 7.31 -7.66 6.09
CA VAL A 34 8.26 -8.22 5.12
C VAL A 34 9.44 -7.27 4.98
N PRO A 35 10.64 -7.66 5.42
CA PRO A 35 11.87 -6.93 5.13
C PRO A 35 12.17 -6.95 3.62
N ARG A 36 12.56 -5.81 3.06
CA ARG A 36 12.86 -5.62 1.63
C ARG A 36 14.12 -4.80 1.46
N ILE A 37 15.08 -5.35 0.73
CA ILE A 37 16.24 -4.60 0.23
C ILE A 37 15.78 -3.80 -1.00
N ILE A 38 16.24 -2.55 -1.12
CA ILE A 38 15.91 -1.65 -2.21
C ILE A 38 17.01 -1.75 -3.27
N GLY A 39 16.65 -1.87 -4.54
CA GLY A 39 17.62 -1.99 -5.64
C GLY A 39 17.94 -3.42 -6.02
N GLU A 40 18.52 -3.59 -7.21
CA GLU A 40 18.94 -4.89 -7.75
C GLU A 40 20.45 -5.03 -7.55
N ILE A 41 20.91 -6.19 -7.07
CA ILE A 41 22.33 -6.56 -7.11
C ILE A 41 22.63 -6.94 -8.56
N GLU A 42 22.67 -5.96 -9.46
CA GLU A 42 23.22 -6.21 -10.79
C GLU A 42 24.75 -6.25 -10.66
N SER A 43 25.30 -7.46 -10.76
CA SER A 43 26.67 -7.65 -11.21
C SER A 43 26.76 -7.06 -12.61
N SER A 44 27.13 -5.78 -12.70
CA SER A 44 27.48 -5.04 -13.93
C SER A 44 26.44 -5.09 -15.06
N GLY A 45 25.82 -3.94 -15.35
CA GLY A 45 25.03 -3.77 -16.57
C GLY A 45 25.82 -4.20 -17.82
N LEU A 46 25.09 -4.75 -18.80
CA LEU A 46 25.58 -5.32 -20.06
C LEU A 46 26.54 -4.44 -20.88
N ASP A 47 26.73 -3.16 -20.52
CA ASP A 47 27.57 -2.22 -21.26
C ASP A 47 28.67 -1.53 -20.41
N GLY A 48 28.92 -1.99 -19.17
CA GLY A 48 30.01 -1.46 -18.33
C GLY A 48 29.89 0.03 -17.96
N LYS A 49 28.73 0.66 -18.24
CA LYS A 49 28.41 2.02 -17.81
C LYS A 49 27.79 1.97 -16.41
N PRO A 50 28.19 2.86 -15.49
CA PRO A 50 27.48 3.02 -14.23
C PRO A 50 26.03 3.39 -14.55
N ILE A 51 25.09 2.55 -14.12
CA ILE A 51 23.68 2.90 -14.11
C ILE A 51 23.54 4.00 -13.05
N ASP A 52 22.88 5.10 -13.41
CA ASP A 52 22.77 6.32 -12.60
C ASP A 52 22.49 6.07 -11.11
N LYS A 53 23.18 6.87 -10.28
CA LYS A 53 23.12 7.23 -8.84
C LYS A 53 21.95 6.83 -7.90
N GLU A 54 20.96 6.02 -8.28
CA GLU A 54 19.75 5.79 -7.47
C GLU A 54 19.63 4.37 -6.89
N PHE A 55 20.65 3.52 -7.04
CA PHE A 55 20.62 2.15 -6.52
C PHE A 55 21.37 2.04 -5.18
N HIS A 56 20.62 1.78 -4.11
CA HIS A 56 21.15 1.44 -2.79
C HIS A 56 22.15 0.28 -2.94
N SER A 57 23.39 0.50 -2.51
CA SER A 57 24.45 -0.51 -2.54
C SER A 57 24.76 -0.92 -1.11
N TYR A 58 24.55 -2.20 -0.80
CA TYR A 58 24.72 -2.72 0.55
C TYR A 58 26.10 -3.33 0.72
N SER A 59 26.71 -3.12 1.89
CA SER A 59 27.97 -3.76 2.23
C SER A 59 27.78 -5.26 2.52
N ALA A 60 28.86 -6.04 2.42
CA ALA A 60 28.82 -7.46 2.79
C ALA A 60 28.36 -7.67 4.24
N SER A 61 28.78 -6.79 5.16
CA SER A 61 28.39 -6.86 6.57
C SER A 61 26.91 -6.53 6.81
N GLN A 62 26.30 -5.67 5.99
CA GLN A 62 24.86 -5.42 6.03
C GLN A 62 24.07 -6.65 5.59
N LEU A 63 24.48 -7.29 4.50
CA LEU A 63 23.85 -8.52 4.00
C LEU A 63 23.99 -9.68 5.00
N GLU A 64 25.16 -9.85 5.59
CA GLU A 64 25.41 -10.86 6.63
C GLU A 64 24.47 -10.68 7.84
N ARG A 65 24.34 -9.45 8.36
CA ARG A 65 23.40 -9.14 9.46
C ARG A 65 21.94 -9.41 9.11
N LEU A 66 21.55 -9.18 7.85
CA LEU A 66 20.20 -9.51 7.39
C LEU A 66 19.98 -11.02 7.32
N ASP A 67 20.97 -11.78 6.86
CA ASP A 67 20.94 -13.25 6.84
C ASP A 67 20.87 -13.83 8.26
N GLU A 68 21.66 -13.29 9.19
CA GLU A 68 21.59 -13.63 10.62
C GLU A 68 20.19 -13.39 11.17
N TYR A 69 19.61 -12.21 10.92
CA TYR A 69 18.25 -11.87 11.31
C TYR A 69 17.21 -12.85 10.72
N TYR A 70 17.34 -13.22 9.45
CA TYR A 70 16.46 -14.23 8.84
C TYR A 70 16.64 -15.61 9.47
N ALA A 71 17.85 -15.99 9.86
CA ALA A 71 18.12 -17.24 10.55
C ALA A 71 17.50 -17.26 11.96
N GLU A 72 17.56 -16.15 12.69
CA GLU A 72 16.89 -15.95 13.98
C GLU A 72 15.36 -16.13 13.83
N MET A 73 14.76 -15.45 12.85
CA MET A 73 13.32 -15.57 12.57
C MET A 73 12.87 -17.00 12.22
N ARG A 74 13.76 -17.81 11.64
CA ARG A 74 13.49 -19.23 11.34
C ARG A 74 13.58 -20.11 12.59
N LYS A 75 14.51 -19.82 13.50
CA LYS A 75 14.72 -20.57 14.75
C LYS A 75 13.66 -20.26 15.82
N GLY A 76 13.09 -19.05 15.82
CA GLY A 76 12.11 -18.58 16.82
C GLY A 76 10.66 -19.01 16.62
N LYS A 77 10.29 -19.70 15.53
CA LYS A 77 8.89 -20.08 15.26
C LYS A 77 8.46 -21.33 16.01
N ALA A 78 8.17 -21.20 17.32
CA ALA A 78 6.97 -21.85 17.85
C ALA A 78 5.75 -21.07 17.34
N PRO A 79 4.68 -21.72 16.84
CA PRO A 79 3.56 -21.00 16.25
C PRO A 79 2.87 -20.16 17.33
N SER A 80 3.00 -18.83 17.28
CA SER A 80 2.27 -17.96 18.19
C SER A 80 0.76 -18.10 17.92
N LYS A 81 0.03 -18.61 18.91
CA LYS A 81 -1.43 -18.82 18.89
C LYS A 81 -2.23 -17.51 19.05
N ALA A 82 -1.64 -16.35 18.76
CA ALA A 82 -2.26 -15.04 18.95
C ALA A 82 -2.35 -14.21 17.66
N SER A 83 -2.20 -14.83 16.49
CA SER A 83 -2.88 -14.30 15.31
C SER A 83 -4.36 -14.63 15.47
N VAL A 84 -5.24 -13.62 15.43
CA VAL A 84 -6.65 -13.86 15.12
C VAL A 84 -6.65 -14.57 13.77
N LYS A 85 -6.80 -15.91 13.80
CA LYS A 85 -6.90 -16.73 12.60
C LYS A 85 -8.26 -16.44 11.97
N VAL A 86 -8.34 -15.35 11.21
CA VAL A 86 -9.25 -15.33 10.08
C VAL A 86 -8.55 -16.16 9.02
N ASN A 87 -9.18 -17.24 8.56
CA ASN A 87 -8.61 -18.04 7.49
C ASN A 87 -8.25 -17.09 6.34
N PRO A 88 -7.00 -17.11 5.83
CA PRO A 88 -6.74 -16.48 4.54
C PRO A 88 -7.80 -17.00 3.55
N PRO A 89 -8.28 -16.18 2.60
CA PRO A 89 -9.07 -16.70 1.50
C PRO A 89 -8.36 -17.96 1.00
N LYS A 90 -9.09 -19.05 0.78
CA LYS A 90 -8.50 -20.25 0.18
C LYS A 90 -7.93 -19.82 -1.16
N VAL A 91 -6.63 -19.55 -1.20
CA VAL A 91 -5.90 -19.33 -2.43
C VAL A 91 -5.83 -20.72 -3.03
N ASP A 92 -6.55 -20.91 -4.13
CA ASP A 92 -6.33 -22.09 -4.95
C ASP A 92 -4.90 -21.95 -5.50
N ASP A 93 -3.97 -22.72 -4.94
CA ASP A 93 -2.57 -22.78 -5.38
C ASP A 93 -2.45 -23.47 -6.75
N LYS A 94 -3.56 -23.95 -7.33
CA LYS A 94 -3.58 -24.32 -8.73
C LYS A 94 -3.26 -23.06 -9.55
N PRO A 95 -2.32 -23.16 -10.50
CA PRO A 95 -2.09 -22.06 -11.42
C PRO A 95 -3.40 -21.78 -12.16
N ILE A 96 -4.06 -20.66 -11.83
CA ILE A 96 -5.31 -20.21 -12.48
C ILE A 96 -5.12 -19.97 -13.98
N VAL A 97 -3.87 -19.94 -14.41
CA VAL A 97 -3.47 -20.15 -15.79
C VAL A 97 -2.49 -21.31 -15.77
N ALA A 98 -2.94 -22.52 -16.12
CA ALA A 98 -2.03 -23.49 -16.72
C ALA A 98 -1.30 -22.68 -17.79
N MET A 99 0.00 -22.41 -17.57
CA MET A 99 0.82 -21.55 -18.42
C MET A 99 0.46 -21.87 -19.86
N ALA A 100 -0.32 -20.99 -20.51
CA ALA A 100 -0.54 -21.10 -21.93
C ALA A 100 0.85 -20.79 -22.47
N THR A 101 1.61 -21.84 -22.77
CA THR A 101 3.05 -21.87 -23.03
C THR A 101 3.50 -20.96 -24.18
N ASN A 102 2.57 -20.21 -24.79
CA ASN A 102 2.77 -19.36 -25.95
C ASN A 102 2.20 -17.93 -25.81
N LYS A 103 1.78 -17.48 -24.61
CA LYS A 103 1.31 -16.09 -24.43
C LYS A 103 2.40 -15.19 -23.84
N THR A 104 2.68 -14.09 -24.52
CA THR A 104 3.62 -13.04 -24.13
C THR A 104 3.10 -12.21 -22.96
N ARG A 105 4.00 -11.50 -22.26
CA ARG A 105 3.66 -10.50 -21.21
C ARG A 105 2.61 -9.49 -21.69
N ASN A 106 2.62 -9.14 -22.97
CA ASN A 106 1.69 -8.19 -23.56
C ASN A 106 0.27 -8.78 -23.72
N GLU A 107 0.16 -10.09 -23.90
CA GLU A 107 -1.13 -10.80 -24.03
C GLU A 107 -1.75 -11.14 -22.67
N ILE A 108 -0.92 -11.40 -21.66
CA ILE A 108 -1.37 -11.74 -20.30
C ILE A 108 -1.62 -10.48 -19.47
N GLY A 109 -0.73 -9.49 -19.58
CA GLY A 109 -0.74 -8.29 -18.74
C GLY A 109 0.12 -8.40 -17.48
N ARG A 110 0.14 -7.32 -16.69
CA ARG A 110 0.90 -7.22 -15.44
C ARG A 110 0.05 -7.77 -14.27
N PRO A 111 0.58 -8.67 -13.43
CA PRO A 111 -0.12 -9.08 -12.22
C PRO A 111 -0.05 -8.01 -11.12
N CYS A 112 -1.02 -8.01 -10.20
CA CYS A 112 -0.84 -7.31 -8.92
C CYS A 112 0.37 -7.90 -8.18
N CYS A 113 1.31 -7.05 -7.75
CA CYS A 113 2.52 -7.50 -7.05
C CYS A 113 2.24 -8.31 -5.79
N GLY A 114 1.10 -8.04 -5.13
CA GLY A 114 0.63 -8.80 -3.97
C GLY A 114 -0.13 -10.10 -4.30
N LYS A 115 -0.26 -10.46 -5.59
CA LYS A 115 -1.05 -11.60 -6.07
C LYS A 115 -2.52 -11.58 -5.60
N VAL A 116 -3.03 -10.38 -5.33
CA VAL A 116 -4.42 -10.16 -4.91
C VAL A 116 -5.30 -10.19 -6.14
N PHE A 117 -6.41 -10.94 -6.08
CA PHE A 117 -7.49 -10.88 -7.05
C PHE A 117 -8.28 -9.57 -6.89
N PHE A 118 -8.69 -8.99 -8.01
CA PHE A 118 -9.50 -7.78 -8.03
C PHE A 118 -10.50 -7.85 -9.18
N ASN A 119 -11.59 -7.12 -9.00
CA ASN A 119 -12.65 -7.03 -9.98
C ASN A 119 -12.36 -5.91 -10.97
N THR A 120 -12.61 -6.17 -12.25
CA THR A 120 -12.45 -5.22 -13.34
C THR A 120 -13.74 -5.04 -14.09
N LEU A 121 -13.90 -3.86 -14.68
CA LEU A 121 -15.01 -3.49 -15.52
C LEU A 121 -14.44 -2.81 -16.77
N THR A 122 -14.80 -3.33 -17.93
CA THR A 122 -14.42 -2.76 -19.23
C THR A 122 -15.37 -1.63 -19.63
N GLU A 123 -14.95 -0.76 -20.56
CA GLU A 123 -15.86 0.27 -21.09
C GLU A 123 -17.07 -0.37 -21.80
N GLU A 124 -16.88 -1.50 -22.51
CA GLU A 124 -17.98 -2.28 -23.12
C GLU A 124 -19.04 -2.71 -22.10
N ASN A 125 -18.62 -3.20 -20.94
CA ASN A 125 -19.54 -3.58 -19.87
C ASN A 125 -20.13 -2.35 -19.13
N PHE A 126 -19.51 -1.18 -19.26
CA PHE A 126 -19.95 0.06 -18.62
C PHE A 126 -20.91 0.89 -19.49
N ASP A 127 -20.84 0.79 -20.82
CA ASP A 127 -21.64 1.62 -21.74
C ASP A 127 -23.18 1.45 -21.58
N ASN A 128 -23.61 0.40 -20.88
CA ASN A 128 -25.02 0.18 -20.52
C ASN A 128 -25.47 0.94 -19.24
N VAL A 129 -24.59 1.69 -18.58
CA VAL A 129 -24.86 2.39 -17.32
C VAL A 129 -25.36 3.81 -17.60
N VAL A 130 -26.68 3.99 -17.52
CA VAL A 130 -27.35 5.31 -17.67
C VAL A 130 -27.09 6.23 -16.47
N SER A 131 -26.80 5.69 -15.29
CA SER A 131 -26.44 6.47 -14.10
C SER A 131 -25.65 5.65 -13.07
N VAL A 132 -24.63 6.26 -12.46
CA VAL A 132 -23.88 5.68 -11.34
C VAL A 132 -24.71 5.89 -10.07
N THR A 133 -25.52 4.89 -9.72
CA THR A 133 -26.28 4.81 -8.46
C THR A 133 -25.68 3.74 -7.57
N PRO A 134 -25.94 3.68 -6.25
CA PRO A 134 -25.42 2.61 -5.38
C PRO A 134 -25.72 1.17 -5.88
N ALA A 135 -26.78 0.99 -6.69
CA ALA A 135 -27.13 -0.30 -7.29
C ALA A 135 -26.26 -0.67 -8.52
N PHE A 136 -25.42 0.25 -9.03
CA PHE A 136 -24.66 0.05 -10.26
C PHE A 136 -23.72 -1.16 -10.18
N ARG A 137 -23.13 -1.42 -9.00
CA ARG A 137 -22.22 -2.54 -8.82
C ARG A 137 -22.91 -3.88 -9.00
N SER A 138 -24.15 -4.01 -8.53
CA SER A 138 -24.97 -5.22 -8.69
C SER A 138 -25.53 -5.37 -10.10
N ALA A 139 -25.68 -4.26 -10.83
CA ALA A 139 -26.20 -4.23 -12.19
C ALA A 139 -25.12 -4.49 -13.25
N LEU A 140 -23.85 -4.50 -12.86
CA LEU A 140 -22.71 -4.63 -13.75
C LEU A 140 -22.07 -6.01 -13.63
N GLU A 141 -21.65 -6.54 -14.78
CA GLU A 141 -20.84 -7.75 -14.83
C GLU A 141 -19.37 -7.40 -14.63
N TRP A 142 -18.82 -7.85 -13.50
CA TRP A 142 -17.43 -7.68 -13.12
C TRP A 142 -16.63 -8.93 -13.46
N GLU A 143 -15.45 -8.72 -14.04
CA GLU A 143 -14.49 -9.80 -14.27
C GLU A 143 -13.45 -9.83 -13.16
N GLU A 144 -13.40 -10.92 -12.41
CA GLU A 144 -12.35 -11.16 -11.43
C GLU A 144 -11.04 -11.57 -12.13
N THR A 145 -9.94 -10.90 -11.79
CA THR A 145 -8.64 -11.17 -12.39
C THR A 145 -7.49 -10.85 -11.42
N GLN A 146 -6.30 -11.36 -11.73
CA GLN A 146 -5.05 -10.93 -11.11
C GLN A 146 -4.21 -10.05 -12.04
N PHE A 147 -4.58 -9.96 -13.33
CA PHE A 147 -3.77 -9.40 -14.39
C PHE A 147 -4.48 -8.26 -15.10
N LEU A 148 -3.74 -7.21 -15.45
CA LEU A 148 -4.23 -6.13 -16.30
C LEU A 148 -3.30 -5.93 -17.49
N ARG A 149 -3.90 -5.87 -18.69
CA ARG A 149 -3.17 -5.64 -19.95
C ARG A 149 -2.64 -4.22 -20.09
N THR A 150 -3.23 -3.26 -19.38
CA THR A 150 -2.82 -1.85 -19.38
C THR A 150 -2.57 -1.35 -17.98
N SER A 151 -1.65 -0.39 -17.88
CA SER A 151 -1.40 0.41 -16.68
C SER A 151 -1.40 1.91 -17.02
N LYS A 152 -1.93 2.28 -18.19
CA LYS A 152 -2.08 3.67 -18.63
C LYS A 152 -3.28 4.30 -17.91
N PHE A 153 -3.11 4.56 -16.63
CA PHE A 153 -4.15 5.13 -15.76
C PHE A 153 -3.91 6.61 -15.45
N LYS A 154 -3.21 7.32 -16.32
CA LYS A 154 -3.09 8.77 -16.19
C LYS A 154 -4.49 9.39 -16.11
N ASP A 155 -4.65 10.33 -15.18
CA ASP A 155 -5.90 11.04 -14.92
C ASP A 155 -7.04 10.19 -14.34
N TRP A 156 -6.81 8.90 -14.05
CA TRP A 156 -7.76 8.07 -13.31
C TRP A 156 -7.75 8.43 -11.83
N TYR A 157 -8.92 8.30 -11.22
CA TYR A 157 -9.14 8.48 -9.79
C TYR A 157 -8.79 7.18 -9.05
N CYS A 158 -8.05 7.25 -7.94
CA CYS A 158 -7.59 6.08 -7.20
C CYS A 158 -7.56 6.28 -5.68
N LEU A 159 -7.69 5.16 -4.98
CA LEU A 159 -7.68 5.10 -3.51
C LEU A 159 -6.38 4.50 -2.95
N VAL A 160 -5.27 4.53 -3.71
CA VAL A 160 -4.03 3.81 -3.34
C VAL A 160 -3.51 4.14 -1.94
N HIS A 161 -3.65 5.39 -1.50
CA HIS A 161 -3.22 5.87 -0.19
C HIS A 161 -3.88 5.16 0.99
N LEU A 162 -5.06 4.55 0.81
CA LEU A 162 -5.77 3.80 1.85
C LEU A 162 -5.25 2.38 2.00
N TYR A 163 -4.55 1.86 0.98
CA TYR A 163 -4.14 0.46 0.91
C TYR A 163 -2.62 0.29 1.01
N LEU A 164 -1.86 1.21 0.41
CA LEU A 164 -0.41 1.10 0.29
C LEU A 164 0.28 2.46 0.54
N PRO A 165 -0.01 3.17 1.65
CA PRO A 165 0.69 4.40 1.98
C PRO A 165 2.19 4.12 2.17
N HIS A 166 3.03 5.08 1.78
CA HIS A 166 4.49 5.00 1.95
C HIS A 166 4.94 6.02 2.97
N LEU A 167 5.65 5.57 4.00
CA LEU A 167 6.32 6.45 4.95
C LEU A 167 7.80 6.52 4.58
N GLN A 168 8.29 7.72 4.25
CA GLN A 168 9.72 7.99 4.12
C GLN A 168 10.23 8.50 5.47
N HIS A 169 11.02 7.67 6.16
CA HIS A 169 11.47 7.99 7.52
C HIS A 169 12.38 9.22 7.57
N GLU A 170 13.35 9.30 6.66
CA GLU A 170 14.37 10.37 6.61
C GLU A 170 13.75 11.76 6.50
N THR A 171 12.80 11.93 5.58
CA THR A 171 12.12 13.20 5.35
C THR A 171 10.90 13.37 6.25
N ARG A 172 10.54 12.34 7.03
CA ARG A 172 9.36 12.28 7.88
C ARG A 172 8.06 12.53 7.11
N MET A 173 8.06 12.20 5.83
CA MET A 173 6.96 12.45 4.90
C MET A 173 6.15 11.18 4.65
N ILE A 174 4.84 11.33 4.57
CA ILE A 174 3.91 10.25 4.23
C ILE A 174 3.34 10.54 2.86
N TYR A 175 3.50 9.59 1.95
CA TYR A 175 3.02 9.64 0.57
C TYR A 175 1.92 8.62 0.37
N ALA A 176 1.11 8.83 -0.65
CA ALA A 176 0.10 7.86 -1.03
C ALA A 176 0.65 6.50 -1.46
N HIS A 177 1.83 6.49 -2.07
CA HIS A 177 2.61 5.32 -2.46
C HIS A 177 4.01 5.77 -2.89
N GLN A 178 5.03 4.92 -2.73
CA GLN A 178 6.44 5.25 -3.04
C GLN A 178 6.65 5.72 -4.49
N THR A 179 5.98 5.08 -5.47
CA THR A 179 6.20 5.35 -6.90
C THR A 179 5.33 6.46 -7.47
N CYS A 180 4.08 6.63 -6.99
CA CYS A 180 3.20 7.64 -7.57
C CYS A 180 3.28 8.97 -6.85
N GLN A 181 3.42 8.94 -5.52
CA GLN A 181 3.42 10.13 -4.67
C GLN A 181 2.30 11.12 -5.00
N ALA A 182 1.17 10.65 -5.52
CA ALA A 182 0.07 11.53 -5.89
C ALA A 182 -0.48 12.23 -4.64
N THR A 183 -0.99 13.45 -4.82
CA THR A 183 -1.55 14.25 -3.73
C THR A 183 -3.05 14.45 -3.89
N THR A 184 -3.68 15.05 -2.89
CA THR A 184 -5.09 15.48 -2.96
C THR A 184 -5.29 16.67 -3.91
N ASN A 185 -4.20 17.36 -4.29
CA ASN A 185 -4.21 18.37 -5.33
C ASN A 185 -3.99 17.67 -6.68
N ARG A 186 -5.08 17.55 -7.45
CA ARG A 186 -5.16 16.78 -8.70
C ARG A 186 -3.94 17.03 -9.60
N HIS A 187 -3.43 15.96 -10.20
CA HIS A 187 -2.25 15.95 -11.10
C HIS A 187 -0.92 16.40 -10.46
N ARG A 188 -0.82 16.51 -9.13
CA ARG A 188 0.45 16.81 -8.45
C ARG A 188 1.01 15.62 -7.68
N GLN A 189 2.34 15.61 -7.60
CA GLN A 189 3.12 14.71 -6.76
C GLN A 189 3.64 15.44 -5.52
N GLY A 190 3.78 14.72 -4.41
CA GLY A 190 4.25 15.24 -3.13
C GLY A 190 3.72 14.44 -1.94
N PRO A 191 4.11 14.83 -0.72
CA PRO A 191 3.60 14.21 0.50
C PRO A 191 2.12 14.54 0.72
N LEU A 192 1.39 13.60 1.30
CA LEU A 192 0.04 13.80 1.82
C LEU A 192 0.06 14.55 3.15
N CYS A 193 1.02 14.21 4.00
CA CYS A 193 1.26 14.79 5.30
C CYS A 193 2.68 14.42 5.78
N THR A 194 3.05 14.88 6.96
CA THR A 194 4.24 14.44 7.69
C THR A 194 3.85 13.49 8.82
N ILE A 195 4.82 12.82 9.44
CA ILE A 195 4.58 12.01 10.64
C ILE A 195 3.88 12.84 11.74
N GLU A 196 4.24 14.11 11.91
CA GLU A 196 3.67 15.01 12.92
C GLU A 196 2.20 15.34 12.64
N THR A 197 1.84 15.44 11.36
CA THR A 197 0.50 15.82 10.91
C THR A 197 -0.34 14.61 10.50
N PHE A 198 0.17 13.40 10.67
CA PHE A 198 -0.51 12.15 10.28
C PHE A 198 -1.83 11.97 11.01
N ASP A 199 -1.90 12.33 12.29
CA ASP A 199 -3.15 12.20 13.03
C ASP A 199 -4.26 13.11 12.47
N GLU A 200 -3.92 14.31 12.00
CA GLU A 200 -4.89 15.20 11.36
C GLU A 200 -5.37 14.63 10.03
N TYR A 201 -4.48 13.94 9.31
CA TYR A 201 -4.82 13.23 8.09
C TYR A 201 -5.79 12.08 8.37
N ILE A 202 -5.55 11.29 9.42
CA ILE A 202 -6.45 10.22 9.85
C ILE A 202 -7.78 10.77 10.37
N ASP A 203 -7.77 11.87 11.13
CA ASP A 203 -9.01 12.50 11.61
C ASP A 203 -9.93 12.96 10.46
N LYS A 204 -9.35 13.38 9.31
CA LYS A 204 -10.13 13.70 8.10
C LYS A 204 -10.79 12.45 7.52
N ILE A 205 -10.06 11.34 7.46
CA ILE A 205 -10.55 10.04 6.99
C ILE A 205 -11.66 9.53 7.91
N ASP A 206 -11.44 9.57 9.22
CA ASP A 206 -12.39 9.15 10.26
C ASP A 206 -13.68 10.00 10.24
N ALA A 207 -13.58 11.27 9.83
CA ALA A 207 -14.73 12.16 9.62
C ALA A 207 -15.52 11.88 8.31
N GLY A 208 -15.07 10.92 7.49
CA GLY A 208 -15.68 10.59 6.20
C GLY A 208 -15.19 11.47 5.03
N ASN A 209 -14.23 12.37 5.26
CA ASN A 209 -13.61 13.17 4.20
C ASN A 209 -12.48 12.38 3.54
N ILE A 210 -12.83 11.27 2.89
CA ILE A 210 -11.89 10.36 2.24
C ILE A 210 -11.33 11.04 0.98
N PRO A 211 -10.02 11.35 0.91
CA PRO A 211 -9.46 12.02 -0.25
C PRO A 211 -9.44 11.09 -1.46
N ILE A 212 -9.89 11.56 -2.63
CA ILE A 212 -9.75 10.81 -3.88
C ILE A 212 -8.62 11.44 -4.68
N MET A 213 -7.62 10.63 -5.04
CA MET A 213 -6.46 11.13 -5.76
C MET A 213 -6.59 10.88 -7.25
N GLN A 214 -5.94 11.71 -8.05
CA GLN A 214 -5.89 11.56 -9.49
C GLN A 214 -4.47 11.27 -9.95
N CYS A 215 -4.30 10.23 -10.77
CA CYS A 215 -2.98 9.75 -11.17
C CYS A 215 -2.22 10.78 -12.04
N PRO A 216 -1.04 11.26 -11.60
CA PRO A 216 -0.23 12.21 -12.36
C PRO A 216 0.64 11.53 -13.42
N ASN A 217 0.84 10.22 -13.32
CA ASN A 217 1.83 9.49 -14.10
C ASN A 217 1.24 8.85 -15.36
N MET A 218 2.00 8.89 -16.45
CA MET A 218 1.64 8.22 -17.72
C MET A 218 1.46 6.70 -17.55
N GLN A 219 2.30 6.09 -16.71
CA GLN A 219 2.34 4.66 -16.46
C GLN A 219 2.17 4.39 -14.96
N CYS A 220 1.20 3.54 -14.62
CA CYS A 220 0.88 3.21 -13.23
C CYS A 220 1.71 2.04 -12.73
N ASN A 221 2.67 2.35 -11.86
CA ASN A 221 3.47 1.37 -11.13
C ASN A 221 2.99 1.17 -9.68
N CYS A 222 1.96 1.90 -9.24
CA CYS A 222 1.43 1.85 -7.87
C CYS A 222 0.15 1.02 -7.78
N GLY A 223 0.07 0.12 -6.80
CA GLY A 223 -1.19 -0.50 -6.35
C GLY A 223 -2.16 -0.90 -7.47
N LEU A 224 -1.74 -1.75 -8.41
CA LEU A 224 -2.56 -2.14 -9.56
C LEU A 224 -3.96 -2.65 -9.15
N CYS A 225 -3.99 -3.42 -8.05
CA CYS A 225 -5.14 -4.03 -7.40
C CYS A 225 -5.96 -3.10 -6.48
N THR A 226 -5.61 -1.81 -6.34
CA THR A 226 -6.40 -0.87 -5.53
C THR A 226 -7.63 -0.35 -6.28
N PRO A 227 -8.69 0.08 -5.60
CA PRO A 227 -9.84 0.70 -6.27
C PRO A 227 -9.43 1.93 -7.08
N LYS A 228 -9.83 1.95 -8.36
CA LYS A 228 -9.57 3.05 -9.29
C LYS A 228 -10.53 3.04 -10.46
N SER A 229 -10.79 4.21 -11.04
CA SER A 229 -11.63 4.37 -12.23
C SER A 229 -11.28 5.64 -12.99
N LYS A 230 -11.53 5.65 -14.30
CA LYS A 230 -11.54 6.85 -15.14
C LYS A 230 -12.63 7.84 -14.71
N TYR A 231 -13.71 7.35 -14.11
CA TYR A 231 -14.88 8.13 -13.73
C TYR A 231 -14.90 8.37 -12.21
N LEU A 232 -14.84 9.64 -11.80
CA LEU A 232 -14.89 10.04 -10.39
C LEU A 232 -16.13 9.48 -9.66
N PRO A 233 -17.37 9.54 -10.22
CA PRO A 233 -18.55 9.03 -9.53
C PRO A 233 -18.45 7.57 -9.10
N ILE A 234 -17.75 6.74 -9.90
CA ILE A 234 -17.53 5.33 -9.55
C ILE A 234 -16.67 5.20 -8.30
N VAL A 235 -15.60 5.99 -8.19
CA VAL A 235 -14.71 5.95 -7.02
C VAL A 235 -15.41 6.55 -5.80
N GLU A 236 -16.25 7.56 -5.96
CA GLU A 236 -17.07 8.11 -4.88
C GLU A 236 -18.06 7.08 -4.32
N GLU A 237 -18.69 6.28 -5.16
CA GLU A 237 -19.53 5.16 -4.69
C GLU A 237 -18.69 4.06 -4.02
N MET A 238 -17.50 3.71 -4.58
CA MET A 238 -16.57 2.79 -3.91
C MET A 238 -16.21 3.29 -2.50
N VAL A 239 -15.95 4.59 -2.32
CA VAL A 239 -15.66 5.19 -1.02
C VAL A 239 -16.82 4.97 -0.04
N LYS A 240 -18.06 5.25 -0.47
CA LYS A 240 -19.26 5.08 0.38
C LYS A 240 -19.46 3.62 0.81
N GLU A 241 -19.15 2.67 -0.06
CA GLU A 241 -19.24 1.24 0.25
C GLU A 241 -18.13 0.77 1.20
N ILE A 242 -16.88 1.19 0.95
CA ILE A 242 -15.71 0.76 1.75
C ILE A 242 -15.73 1.43 3.13
N PHE A 243 -16.15 2.70 3.18
CA PHE A 243 -16.25 3.51 4.39
C PHE A 243 -17.70 3.95 4.58
N PRO A 244 -18.61 3.02 4.93
CA PRO A 244 -19.98 3.40 5.21
C PRO A 244 -19.95 4.37 6.39
N MET A 245 -20.50 5.57 6.20
CA MET A 245 -20.57 6.55 7.28
C MET A 245 -21.29 5.89 8.47
N LYS A 246 -20.55 5.62 9.55
CA LYS A 246 -21.18 5.24 10.81
C LYS A 246 -21.99 6.44 11.28
N LYS A 247 -23.31 6.38 11.11
CA LYS A 247 -24.23 7.21 11.91
C LYS A 247 -24.19 6.72 13.35
N SER A 248 -23.15 6.99 14.13
CA SER A 248 -23.26 6.75 15.59
C SER A 248 -22.22 7.50 16.43
N MET A 249 -22.66 7.84 17.63
CA MET A 249 -21.92 8.53 18.71
C MET A 249 -20.57 7.90 19.10
N GLU A 250 -20.28 6.67 18.67
CA GLU A 250 -19.01 5.97 18.94
C GLU A 250 -17.79 6.63 18.30
N GLY A 251 -17.94 7.17 17.08
CA GLY A 251 -16.86 7.89 16.39
C GLY A 251 -16.50 9.19 17.12
N GLN A 252 -17.52 9.89 17.64
CA GLN A 252 -17.33 11.10 18.45
C GLN A 252 -16.65 10.79 19.79
N GLN A 253 -17.09 9.75 20.51
CA GLN A 253 -16.47 9.35 21.78
C GLN A 253 -15.02 8.84 21.62
N THR A 254 -14.72 8.16 20.51
CA THR A 254 -13.35 7.68 20.23
C THR A 254 -12.43 8.87 19.90
N ARG A 255 -12.94 9.86 19.15
CA ARG A 255 -12.23 11.10 18.85
C ARG A 255 -12.01 11.95 20.10
N GLN A 256 -13.02 12.07 20.97
CA GLN A 256 -12.91 12.78 22.25
C GLN A 256 -11.84 12.15 23.15
N ARG A 257 -11.85 10.82 23.30
CA ARG A 257 -10.83 10.09 24.05
C ARG A 257 -9.42 10.28 23.48
N ARG A 258 -9.25 10.24 22.16
CA ARG A 258 -7.94 10.51 21.52
C ARG A 258 -7.47 11.95 21.78
N GLN A 259 -8.37 12.93 21.72
CA GLN A 259 -8.06 14.34 22.00
C GLN A 259 -7.67 14.56 23.46
N GLU A 260 -8.37 13.95 24.41
CA GLU A 260 -8.03 13.98 25.84
C GLU A 260 -6.67 13.34 26.10
N THR A 261 -6.40 12.16 25.54
CA THR A 261 -5.08 11.50 25.67
C THR A 261 -3.96 12.37 25.09
N LYS A 262 -4.18 13.02 23.94
CA LYS A 262 -3.19 13.94 23.35
C LYS A 262 -2.94 15.16 24.23
N LYS A 263 -3.99 15.71 24.84
CA LYS A 263 -3.88 16.83 25.78
C LYS A 263 -3.03 16.43 26.99
N ILE A 264 -3.33 15.30 27.61
CA ILE A 264 -2.57 14.75 28.74
C ILE A 264 -1.11 14.52 28.34
N MET A 265 -0.85 13.90 27.19
CA MET A 265 0.51 13.64 26.70
C MET A 265 1.30 14.90 26.33
N ARG A 266 0.62 16.02 26.06
CA ARG A 266 1.24 17.32 25.80
C ARG A 266 1.55 18.04 27.11
N GLU A 267 0.67 17.96 28.09
CA GLU A 267 0.87 18.47 29.45
C GLU A 267 2.05 17.75 30.13
N LEU A 268 2.10 16.42 30.04
CA LEU A 268 3.23 15.61 30.56
C LEU A 268 4.59 15.91 29.92
N ARG A 269 4.62 16.50 28.72
CA ARG A 269 5.86 16.94 28.06
C ARG A 269 6.31 18.35 28.45
N GLN A 270 5.46 19.12 29.11
CA GLN A 270 5.78 20.46 29.59
C GLN A 270 6.33 20.44 31.03
N ASP A 271 6.13 19.33 31.75
CA ASP A 271 6.60 19.10 33.12
C ASP A 271 7.98 18.39 33.21
N VAL A 272 8.69 18.25 32.08
CA VAL A 272 10.07 17.73 31.96
C VAL A 272 10.93 18.78 31.25
#